data_AF-A0A8J5R5Z3-F1
#
_entry.id   AF-A0A8J5R5Z3-F1
#
_cell.length_a   1.000
_cell.length_b   1.000
_cell.length_c   1.000
_cell.angle_alpha   90.00
_cell.angle_beta   90.00
_cell.angle_gamma   90.00
#
_symmetry.space_group_name_H-M   'P 1'
#
loop_
_entity.id
_entity.type
_entity.pdbx_description
1 polymer ?
#
loop_
_entity_poly.entity_id
_entity_poly.type
_entity_poly.pdbx_seq_one_letter_code
_entity_poly.pdbx_strand_id
1 'polypeptide(L)'
;MADGIKETHEIQGTMKSLTNGGNGSDSDMKLEPSSPTERYVFSRCNSTGSLHTPSSSAHNTEDEDSDNKNSTISYKERRREAHTQAEQKRRDAIKKGYDSLQDLVPSCQHSDSSGYKLSKATVLQKSIDYIQFLLQQKKKQEEERNALRKEVLALRIMEANYEQIVKAHQTQPNHTEMRVSDETKFQVFQSIMDQLFQSFNHISVANFNELSGSVFSWLEEHCKPQTLHEVVRSVLQQLHNRVS
;
A
#
# COMPACT_ATOMS: atom_id res chain seq x y z
N MET A 1 27.76 -54.70 42.46
CA MET A 1 28.03 -53.44 41.74
C MET A 1 27.68 -53.70 40.27
N ALA A 2 26.85 -52.91 39.56
CA ALA A 2 26.76 -51.43 39.53
C ALA A 2 28.00 -50.85 38.83
N ASP A 3 27.95 -50.01 37.79
CA ASP A 3 26.86 -49.43 36.98
C ASP A 3 27.38 -49.37 35.51
N GLY A 4 26.71 -48.92 34.44
CA GLY A 4 25.41 -48.28 34.20
C GLY A 4 25.54 -47.41 32.95
N ILE A 5 24.68 -47.58 31.94
CA ILE A 5 24.74 -46.82 30.68
C ILE A 5 24.03 -45.48 30.86
N LYS A 6 24.73 -44.34 30.61
CA LYS A 6 24.31 -42.91 30.58
C LYS A 6 25.59 -42.04 30.53
N GLU A 7 25.64 -40.73 30.22
CA GLU A 7 24.79 -39.71 29.56
C GLU A 7 25.75 -38.55 29.16
N THR A 8 25.45 -37.59 28.28
CA THR A 8 24.24 -37.36 27.48
C THR A 8 24.36 -37.94 26.05
N HIS A 9 24.52 -37.27 24.90
CA HIS A 9 24.62 -35.84 24.55
C HIS A 9 23.35 -35.33 23.85
N GLU A 10 23.11 -34.01 23.92
CA GLU A 10 21.76 -33.44 23.73
C GLU A 10 21.74 -32.23 22.77
N ILE A 11 20.82 -32.25 21.79
CA ILE A 11 20.22 -31.03 21.21
C ILE A 11 18.71 -31.29 21.08
N GLN A 12 17.99 -30.93 22.15
CA GLN A 12 16.54 -30.76 22.16
C GLN A 12 16.18 -29.49 21.34
N GLY A 13 15.03 -29.32 20.69
CA GLY A 13 13.82 -30.13 20.68
C GLY A 13 12.61 -29.30 21.12
N THR A 14 12.17 -28.33 20.29
CA THR A 14 11.13 -27.37 20.68
C THR A 14 10.02 -27.26 19.62
N MET A 15 9.00 -28.11 19.77
CA MET A 15 7.68 -27.92 19.16
C MET A 15 6.60 -28.47 20.10
N LYS A 16 5.41 -27.85 20.05
CA LYS A 16 4.29 -27.99 21.01
C LYS A 16 4.62 -27.30 22.35
N SER A 17 3.70 -26.58 23.00
CA SER A 17 2.32 -26.20 22.66
C SER A 17 2.00 -24.87 23.35
N LEU A 18 0.85 -24.25 23.04
CA LEU A 18 -0.07 -23.74 24.07
C LEU A 18 -1.38 -23.20 23.47
N THR A 19 -2.49 -23.62 24.08
CA THR A 19 -3.83 -23.06 23.87
C THR A 19 -4.44 -22.64 25.21
N ASN A 20 -4.82 -21.37 25.33
CA ASN A 20 -5.88 -20.84 26.19
C ASN A 20 -5.77 -20.92 27.75
N GLY A 21 -5.50 -19.76 28.38
CA GLY A 21 -6.28 -19.26 29.53
C GLY A 21 -5.70 -19.38 30.96
N GLY A 22 -5.62 -18.26 31.71
CA GLY A 22 -5.39 -18.25 33.17
C GLY A 22 -4.80 -16.96 33.78
N ASN A 23 -5.62 -16.17 34.48
CA ASN A 23 -5.39 -14.85 35.11
C ASN A 23 -4.08 -14.53 35.88
N GLY A 24 -3.70 -13.22 35.85
CA GLY A 24 -3.01 -12.47 36.95
C GLY A 24 -1.48 -12.32 36.82
N SER A 25 -0.84 -11.22 37.25
CA SER A 25 -1.32 -9.88 37.68
C SER A 25 -0.15 -8.87 37.75
N ASP A 26 -0.38 -7.61 37.32
CA ASP A 26 0.49 -6.42 37.44
C ASP A 26 1.91 -6.47 36.79
N SER A 27 2.57 -5.37 36.39
CA SER A 27 2.28 -3.92 36.57
C SER A 27 2.50 -3.08 35.29
N ASP A 28 1.70 -2.02 35.15
CA ASP A 28 1.92 -0.71 34.51
C ASP A 28 3.03 -0.49 33.45
N MET A 29 2.62 -0.10 32.23
CA MET A 29 3.21 1.03 31.48
C MET A 29 2.18 1.67 30.54
N LYS A 30 1.40 2.63 31.07
CA LYS A 30 0.79 3.80 30.41
C LYS A 30 0.50 3.77 28.88
N LEU A 31 -0.80 3.75 28.52
CA LEU A 31 -1.31 4.04 27.16
C LEU A 31 -2.15 5.34 27.13
N GLU A 32 -2.02 6.12 26.05
CA GLU A 32 -2.88 7.28 25.74
C GLU A 32 -4.20 6.82 25.07
N PRO A 33 -5.35 7.48 25.34
CA PRO A 33 -6.67 6.98 24.92
C PRO A 33 -7.05 7.34 23.48
N SER A 34 -7.58 6.36 22.74
CA SER A 34 -8.26 6.60 21.45
C SER A 34 -9.67 7.14 21.64
N SER A 35 -10.12 8.05 20.76
CA SER A 35 -11.43 8.71 20.86
C SER A 35 -12.61 7.77 20.56
N PRO A 36 -13.74 7.86 21.29
CA PRO A 36 -14.92 7.03 21.04
C PRO A 36 -15.85 7.62 19.97
N THR A 37 -16.43 6.74 19.16
CA THR A 37 -17.49 7.06 18.19
C THR A 37 -18.86 6.71 18.78
N GLU A 38 -19.75 7.68 18.98
CA GLU A 38 -21.22 7.49 19.04
C GLU A 38 -21.94 8.87 19.00
N ARG A 39 -23.28 8.84 18.94
CA ARG A 39 -24.18 9.95 18.56
C ARG A 39 -24.42 10.96 19.68
N TYR A 40 -24.32 12.25 19.33
CA TYR A 40 -24.85 13.33 20.16
C TYR A 40 -26.38 13.47 19.99
N VAL A 41 -27.11 13.21 21.07
CA VAL A 41 -28.52 13.61 21.23
C VAL A 41 -28.57 14.88 22.09
N PHE A 42 -29.27 15.91 21.62
CA PHE A 42 -29.31 17.21 22.30
C PHE A 42 -30.30 17.21 23.46
N SER A 43 -29.80 16.97 24.68
CA SER A 43 -30.59 17.04 25.92
C SER A 43 -30.29 18.31 26.72
N ARG A 44 -31.34 19.06 27.05
CA ARG A 44 -31.28 20.25 27.91
C ARG A 44 -31.01 19.86 29.37
N CYS A 45 -30.09 20.55 30.04
CA CYS A 45 -30.06 20.62 31.50
C CYS A 45 -30.52 22.00 31.97
N ASN A 46 -31.56 22.03 32.81
CA ASN A 46 -31.98 23.21 33.55
C ASN A 46 -31.49 23.03 34.99
N SER A 47 -30.71 23.98 35.52
CA SER A 47 -30.27 23.95 36.93
C SER A 47 -30.09 25.37 37.45
N THR A 48 -30.65 25.60 38.64
CA THR A 48 -30.70 26.89 39.31
C THR A 48 -29.46 27.14 40.17
N GLY A 49 -29.05 28.40 40.25
CA GLY A 49 -28.36 28.93 41.42
C GLY A 49 -26.83 28.84 41.42
N SER A 50 -26.19 29.85 40.84
CA SER A 50 -25.16 30.58 41.59
C SER A 50 -25.19 32.06 41.17
N LEU A 51 -24.93 32.95 42.12
CA LEU A 51 -24.80 34.38 41.87
C LEU A 51 -23.34 34.73 41.49
N HIS A 52 -23.04 36.02 41.32
CA HIS A 52 -21.70 36.57 41.13
C HIS A 52 -21.00 36.25 39.79
N THR A 53 -21.65 36.61 38.68
CA THR A 53 -20.92 37.28 37.59
C THR A 53 -21.41 38.74 37.52
N PRO A 54 -20.53 39.74 37.65
CA PRO A 54 -20.94 41.13 37.49
C PRO A 54 -21.22 41.37 36.00
N SER A 55 -22.51 41.51 35.66
CA SER A 55 -22.92 42.01 34.35
C SER A 55 -22.25 43.37 34.12
N SER A 56 -21.48 43.50 33.03
CA SER A 56 -20.87 44.76 32.62
C SER A 56 -21.94 45.65 31.96
N SER A 57 -22.99 45.99 32.72
CA SER A 57 -23.94 47.02 32.34
C SER A 57 -23.21 48.34 32.13
N ALA A 58 -23.47 49.00 31.00
CA ALA A 58 -22.85 50.28 30.68
C ALA A 58 -23.40 51.35 31.63
N HIS A 59 -22.70 51.61 32.73
CA HIS A 59 -23.00 52.73 33.61
C HIS A 59 -22.54 54.01 32.89
N ASN A 60 -23.49 54.67 32.21
CA ASN A 60 -23.31 56.08 31.90
C ASN A 60 -23.31 56.81 33.25
N THR A 61 -22.21 57.47 33.57
CA THR A 61 -22.14 58.48 34.61
C THR A 61 -22.11 59.81 33.86
N GLU A 62 -23.23 60.52 33.92
CA GLU A 62 -23.36 61.86 33.34
C GLU A 62 -23.06 62.86 34.47
N ASP A 63 -21.89 63.46 34.43
CA ASP A 63 -21.52 64.63 35.23
C ASP A 63 -20.55 65.51 34.42
N GLU A 64 -20.65 66.83 34.61
CA GLU A 64 -20.17 67.86 33.70
C GLU A 64 -18.63 68.06 33.67
N ASP A 65 -18.06 68.19 32.46
CA ASP A 65 -17.27 69.38 32.08
C ASP A 65 -17.16 69.50 30.53
N SER A 66 -16.77 70.67 30.04
CA SER A 66 -16.73 71.03 28.62
C SER A 66 -15.55 70.42 27.84
N ASP A 67 -15.56 70.66 26.52
CA ASP A 67 -14.46 70.55 25.56
C ASP A 67 -13.92 69.13 25.25
N ASN A 68 -13.99 68.17 26.17
CA ASN A 68 -13.43 66.83 25.99
C ASN A 68 -14.26 65.89 25.06
N LYS A 69 -15.34 66.39 24.45
CA LYS A 69 -16.21 65.63 23.55
C LYS A 69 -15.49 65.20 22.26
N ASN A 70 -14.44 65.90 21.85
CA ASN A 70 -13.65 65.55 20.65
C ASN A 70 -12.68 64.37 20.86
N SER A 71 -12.11 64.19 22.07
CA SER A 71 -11.23 63.04 22.35
C SER A 71 -12.04 61.73 22.45
N THR A 72 -13.22 61.81 23.07
CA THR A 72 -14.09 60.66 23.30
C THR A 72 -14.79 60.19 22.02
N ILE A 73 -15.08 61.08 21.06
CA ILE A 73 -15.52 60.66 19.72
C ILE A 73 -14.36 60.01 18.94
N SER A 74 -13.15 60.57 18.98
CA SER A 74 -11.95 59.99 18.34
C SER A 74 -11.60 58.60 18.88
N TYR A 75 -11.78 58.34 20.19
CA TYR A 75 -11.60 57.00 20.75
C TYR A 75 -12.68 56.00 20.28
N LYS A 76 -13.94 56.44 20.21
CA LYS A 76 -15.05 55.62 19.65
C LYS A 76 -14.83 55.31 18.17
N GLU A 77 -14.26 56.26 17.43
CA GLU A 77 -13.89 56.11 16.02
C GLU A 77 -12.74 55.14 15.82
N ARG A 78 -11.61 55.31 16.52
CA ARG A 78 -10.47 54.37 16.53
C ARG A 78 -10.90 52.93 16.86
N ARG A 79 -11.85 52.76 17.79
CA ARG A 79 -12.44 51.44 18.10
C ARG A 79 -13.25 50.87 16.93
N ARG A 80 -14.01 51.71 16.21
CA ARG A 80 -14.77 51.33 15.00
C ARG A 80 -13.83 50.94 13.84
N GLU A 81 -12.74 51.69 13.65
CA GLU A 81 -11.70 51.37 12.66
C GLU A 81 -11.06 50.02 12.95
N ALA A 82 -10.57 49.80 14.16
CA ALA A 82 -9.93 48.55 14.57
C ALA A 82 -10.86 47.34 14.41
N HIS A 83 -12.14 47.48 14.76
CA HIS A 83 -13.16 46.46 14.53
C HIS A 83 -13.37 46.17 13.03
N THR A 84 -13.46 47.22 12.20
CA THR A 84 -13.60 47.09 10.75
C THR A 84 -12.39 46.39 10.11
N GLN A 85 -11.16 46.75 10.53
CA GLN A 85 -9.93 46.10 10.08
C GLN A 85 -9.87 44.62 10.48
N ALA A 86 -10.28 44.28 11.70
CA ALA A 86 -10.33 42.90 12.18
C ALA A 86 -11.33 42.04 11.39
N GLU A 87 -12.54 42.55 11.13
CA GLU A 87 -13.55 41.85 10.33
C GLU A 87 -13.16 41.74 8.86
N GLN A 88 -12.48 42.76 8.29
CA GLN A 88 -11.92 42.68 6.94
C GLN A 88 -10.85 41.58 6.85
N LYS A 89 -9.88 41.56 7.78
CA LYS A 89 -8.86 40.50 7.86
C LYS A 89 -9.49 39.10 7.99
N ARG A 90 -10.58 38.96 8.76
CA ARG A 90 -11.36 37.72 8.87
C ARG A 90 -12.03 37.35 7.54
N ARG A 91 -12.60 38.31 6.82
CA ARG A 91 -13.22 38.08 5.50
C ARG A 91 -12.21 37.66 4.45
N ASP A 92 -11.03 38.26 4.43
CA ASP A 92 -9.95 37.91 3.50
C ASP A 92 -9.36 36.53 3.80
N ALA A 93 -9.22 36.15 5.08
CA ALA A 93 -8.85 34.79 5.48
C ALA A 93 -9.90 33.75 5.02
N ILE A 94 -11.19 34.03 5.21
CA ILE A 94 -12.28 33.17 4.72
C ILE A 94 -12.26 33.08 3.19
N LYS A 95 -12.05 34.22 2.49
CA LYS A 95 -11.97 34.26 1.03
C LYS A 95 -10.83 33.37 0.51
N LYS A 96 -9.62 33.52 1.07
CA LYS A 96 -8.47 32.65 0.73
C LYS A 96 -8.78 31.17 0.94
N GLY A 97 -9.54 30.82 1.99
CA GLY A 97 -10.02 29.46 2.22
C GLY A 97 -10.96 28.96 1.12
N TYR A 98 -11.87 29.80 0.60
CA TYR A 98 -12.70 29.46 -0.56
C TYR A 98 -11.90 29.33 -1.86
N ASP A 99 -10.91 30.18 -2.07
CA ASP A 99 -10.04 30.13 -3.23
C ASP A 99 -9.26 28.78 -3.23
N SER A 100 -8.60 28.43 -2.12
CA SER A 100 -7.90 27.14 -1.98
C SER A 100 -8.82 25.90 -1.98
N LEU A 101 -10.10 26.02 -1.62
CA LEU A 101 -11.08 24.92 -1.79
C LEU A 101 -11.46 24.72 -3.27
N GLN A 102 -11.45 25.76 -4.10
CA GLN A 102 -11.64 25.61 -5.55
C GLN A 102 -10.41 24.96 -6.19
N ASP A 103 -9.21 25.32 -5.75
CA ASP A 103 -7.95 24.70 -6.19
C ASP A 103 -7.87 23.20 -5.85
N LEU A 104 -8.33 22.80 -4.65
CA LEU A 104 -8.22 21.42 -4.15
C LEU A 104 -9.33 20.47 -4.61
N VAL A 105 -10.47 20.98 -5.10
CA VAL A 105 -11.63 20.17 -5.50
C VAL A 105 -11.73 20.15 -7.03
N PRO A 106 -11.41 19.03 -7.71
CA PRO A 106 -11.36 19.00 -9.17
C PRO A 106 -12.67 19.42 -9.86
N SER A 107 -13.82 19.12 -9.25
CA SER A 107 -15.13 19.51 -9.79
C SER A 107 -15.44 21.01 -9.65
N CYS A 108 -14.61 21.79 -8.95
CA CYS A 108 -14.66 23.25 -8.92
C CYS A 108 -13.84 23.87 -10.06
N GLN A 109 -12.61 23.40 -10.29
CA GLN A 109 -11.67 23.93 -11.31
C GLN A 109 -12.27 24.01 -12.73
N HIS A 110 -13.21 23.12 -13.07
CA HIS A 110 -13.78 23.02 -14.41
C HIS A 110 -14.74 24.16 -14.81
N SER A 111 -15.09 25.10 -13.91
CA SER A 111 -15.99 26.23 -14.24
C SER A 111 -15.32 27.36 -15.02
N ASP A 112 -14.00 27.48 -14.94
CA ASP A 112 -13.31 28.72 -15.29
C ASP A 112 -13.34 29.06 -16.78
N SER A 113 -13.53 28.04 -17.63
CA SER A 113 -13.80 28.17 -19.08
C SER A 113 -15.06 28.98 -19.43
N SER A 114 -15.94 29.26 -18.46
CA SER A 114 -17.19 30.02 -18.65
C SER A 114 -17.16 31.45 -18.10
N GLY A 115 -16.11 31.81 -17.35
CA GLY A 115 -16.03 33.08 -16.60
C GLY A 115 -17.03 33.22 -15.43
N TYR A 116 -17.96 32.27 -15.24
CA TYR A 116 -18.95 32.31 -14.17
C TYR A 116 -18.38 31.73 -12.87
N LYS A 117 -18.24 32.59 -11.84
CA LYS A 117 -17.70 32.19 -10.54
C LYS A 117 -18.69 31.32 -9.76
N LEU A 118 -18.23 30.15 -9.31
CA LEU A 118 -19.04 29.23 -8.51
C LEU A 118 -19.59 29.90 -7.24
N SER A 119 -20.84 29.57 -6.89
CA SER A 119 -21.43 30.06 -5.64
C SER A 119 -20.73 29.42 -4.44
N LYS A 120 -20.63 30.16 -3.33
CA LYS A 120 -20.04 29.66 -2.08
C LYS A 120 -20.71 28.37 -1.57
N ALA A 121 -22.03 28.26 -1.72
CA ALA A 121 -22.77 27.04 -1.37
C ALA A 121 -22.38 25.86 -2.28
N THR A 122 -22.23 26.11 -3.59
CA THR A 122 -21.81 25.11 -4.57
C THR A 122 -20.38 24.61 -4.30
N VAL A 123 -19.44 25.49 -3.95
CA VAL A 123 -18.06 25.11 -3.58
C VAL A 123 -18.07 24.24 -2.32
N LEU A 124 -18.84 24.61 -1.28
CA LEU A 124 -18.96 23.79 -0.07
C LEU A 124 -19.56 22.42 -0.35
N GLN A 125 -20.64 22.33 -1.14
CA GLN A 125 -21.25 21.03 -1.48
C GLN A 125 -20.26 20.15 -2.25
N LYS A 126 -19.64 20.66 -3.31
CA LYS A 126 -18.60 19.95 -4.08
C LYS A 126 -17.43 19.49 -3.21
N SER A 127 -17.08 20.26 -2.18
CA SER A 127 -16.04 19.89 -1.20
C SER A 127 -16.49 18.72 -0.32
N ILE A 128 -17.73 18.72 0.16
CA ILE A 128 -18.31 17.62 0.94
C ILE A 128 -18.36 16.33 0.10
N ASP A 129 -18.87 16.43 -1.12
CA ASP A 129 -18.98 15.29 -2.06
C ASP A 129 -17.59 14.69 -2.35
N TYR A 130 -16.58 15.55 -2.56
CA TYR A 130 -15.20 15.12 -2.80
C TYR A 130 -14.53 14.50 -1.57
N ILE A 131 -14.81 15.00 -0.35
CA ILE A 131 -14.34 14.38 0.90
C ILE A 131 -14.97 12.99 1.06
N GLN A 132 -16.26 12.81 0.78
CA GLN A 132 -16.92 11.50 0.83
C GLN A 132 -16.31 10.51 -0.19
N PHE A 133 -16.06 10.96 -1.42
CA PHE A 133 -15.36 10.19 -2.45
C PHE A 133 -13.95 9.77 -2.00
N LEU A 134 -13.16 10.69 -1.44
CA LEU A 134 -11.81 10.39 -0.94
C LEU A 134 -11.82 9.40 0.22
N LEU A 135 -12.80 9.49 1.13
CA LEU A 135 -12.97 8.52 2.22
C LEU A 135 -13.35 7.13 1.68
N GLN A 136 -14.22 7.04 0.68
CA GLN A 136 -14.58 5.78 0.03
C GLN A 136 -13.38 5.16 -0.71
N GLN A 137 -12.62 5.96 -1.44
CA GLN A 137 -11.40 5.52 -2.15
C GLN A 137 -10.31 5.06 -1.17
N LYS A 138 -10.09 5.79 -0.07
CA LYS A 138 -9.18 5.38 1.01
C LYS A 138 -9.60 4.03 1.60
N LYS A 139 -10.89 3.84 1.90
CA LYS A 139 -11.42 2.57 2.43
C LYS A 139 -11.14 1.42 1.44
N LYS A 140 -11.47 1.59 0.16
CA LYS A 140 -11.23 0.59 -0.89
C LYS A 140 -9.74 0.20 -0.97
N GLN A 141 -8.84 1.18 -1.02
CA GLN A 141 -7.39 0.94 -1.05
C GLN A 141 -6.89 0.22 0.21
N GLU A 142 -7.45 0.52 1.39
CA GLU A 142 -7.12 -0.17 2.63
C GLU A 142 -7.62 -1.63 2.62
N GLU A 143 -8.80 -1.91 2.07
CA GLU A 143 -9.34 -3.26 1.88
C GLU A 143 -8.48 -4.08 0.89
N GLU A 144 -8.15 -3.52 -0.27
CA GLU A 144 -7.26 -4.14 -1.29
C GLU A 144 -5.86 -4.43 -0.71
N ARG A 145 -5.23 -3.45 -0.06
CA ARG A 145 -3.94 -3.60 0.63
C ARG A 145 -3.99 -4.68 1.71
N ASN A 146 -5.11 -4.83 2.42
CA ASN A 146 -5.28 -5.86 3.45
C ASN A 146 -5.54 -7.24 2.85
N ALA A 147 -6.16 -7.34 1.67
CA ALA A 147 -6.27 -8.60 0.93
C ALA A 147 -4.90 -9.09 0.43
N LEU A 148 -4.14 -8.23 -0.26
CA LEU A 148 -2.79 -8.54 -0.76
C LEU A 148 -1.84 -9.00 0.36
N ARG A 149 -1.94 -8.43 1.56
CA ARG A 149 -1.15 -8.89 2.72
C ARG A 149 -1.51 -10.30 3.19
N LYS A 150 -2.77 -10.70 3.10
CA LYS A 150 -3.21 -12.08 3.42
C LYS A 150 -2.72 -13.06 2.35
N GLU A 151 -2.75 -12.66 1.08
CA GLU A 151 -2.24 -13.44 -0.05
C GLU A 151 -0.73 -13.67 0.07
N VAL A 152 0.07 -12.62 0.33
CA VAL A 152 1.52 -12.75 0.57
C VAL A 152 1.83 -13.64 1.78
N LEU A 153 1.01 -13.61 2.84
CA LEU A 153 1.16 -14.52 3.97
C LEU A 153 0.85 -15.97 3.59
N ALA A 154 -0.23 -16.21 2.83
CA ALA A 154 -0.59 -17.55 2.35
C ALA A 154 0.47 -18.12 1.39
N LEU A 155 1.01 -17.31 0.47
CA LEU A 155 2.10 -17.69 -0.43
C LEU A 155 3.35 -18.12 0.35
N ARG A 156 3.76 -17.35 1.38
CA ARG A 156 4.90 -17.71 2.25
C ARG A 156 4.67 -18.99 3.07
N ILE A 157 3.43 -19.25 3.49
CA ILE A 157 3.09 -20.50 4.16
C ILE A 157 3.21 -21.68 3.19
N MET A 158 2.75 -21.54 1.94
CA MET A 158 2.90 -22.57 0.92
C MET A 158 4.37 -22.79 0.52
N GLU A 159 5.14 -21.71 0.33
CA GLU A 159 6.59 -21.73 0.08
C GLU A 159 7.33 -22.56 1.15
N ALA A 160 7.11 -22.27 2.43
CA ALA A 160 7.71 -23.03 3.54
C ALA A 160 7.30 -24.51 3.56
N ASN A 161 6.04 -24.83 3.22
CA ASN A 161 5.58 -26.22 3.10
C ASN A 161 6.25 -26.95 1.93
N TYR A 162 6.36 -26.31 0.76
CA TYR A 162 7.05 -26.88 -0.40
C TYR A 162 8.54 -27.08 -0.13
N GLU A 163 9.23 -26.13 0.51
CA GLU A 163 10.61 -26.34 0.96
C GLU A 163 10.74 -27.56 1.86
N GLN A 164 9.85 -27.73 2.84
CA GLN A 164 9.89 -28.85 3.78
C GLN A 164 9.69 -30.20 3.05
N ILE A 165 8.77 -30.26 2.09
CA ILE A 165 8.55 -31.44 1.24
C ILE A 165 9.78 -31.73 0.35
N VAL A 166 10.36 -30.70 -0.27
CA VAL A 166 11.57 -30.84 -1.11
C VAL A 166 12.76 -31.33 -0.28
N LYS A 167 12.98 -30.77 0.91
CA LYS A 167 14.02 -31.20 1.85
C LYS A 167 13.81 -32.66 2.28
N ALA A 168 12.58 -33.04 2.64
CA ALA A 168 12.24 -34.42 2.97
C ALA A 168 12.55 -35.40 1.81
N HIS A 169 12.17 -35.06 0.57
CA HIS A 169 12.48 -35.86 -0.62
C HIS A 169 13.96 -35.83 -1.06
N GLN A 170 14.77 -34.90 -0.57
CA GLN A 170 16.23 -34.94 -0.72
C GLN A 170 16.88 -35.86 0.32
N THR A 171 16.31 -35.98 1.53
CA THR A 171 16.80 -36.88 2.59
C THR A 171 16.33 -38.34 2.48
N GLN A 172 15.53 -38.68 1.45
CA GLN A 172 15.08 -40.05 1.16
C GLN A 172 16.14 -40.82 0.34
N PRO A 173 16.83 -41.84 0.89
CA PRO A 173 17.95 -42.49 0.19
C PRO A 173 17.57 -43.07 -1.17
N ASN A 174 16.39 -43.71 -1.25
CA ASN A 174 15.90 -44.44 -2.42
C ASN A 174 15.55 -43.55 -3.62
N HIS A 175 15.53 -42.22 -3.47
CA HIS A 175 15.25 -41.30 -4.59
C HIS A 175 16.52 -40.79 -5.30
N THR A 176 17.71 -41.20 -4.87
CA THR A 176 18.98 -40.76 -5.47
C THR A 176 19.17 -41.35 -6.87
N GLU A 177 18.87 -42.64 -7.05
CA GLU A 177 19.09 -43.39 -8.30
C GLU A 177 18.25 -42.90 -9.49
N MET A 178 17.10 -42.25 -9.24
CA MET A 178 16.24 -41.69 -10.30
C MET A 178 16.64 -40.28 -10.75
N ARG A 179 17.62 -39.62 -10.12
CA ARG A 179 17.99 -38.24 -10.47
C ARG A 179 19.07 -38.21 -11.55
N VAL A 180 18.65 -38.02 -12.80
CA VAL A 180 19.54 -37.53 -13.86
C VAL A 180 20.25 -36.27 -13.37
N SER A 181 21.59 -36.25 -13.43
CA SER A 181 22.38 -35.14 -12.92
C SER A 181 22.16 -33.85 -13.71
N ASP A 182 22.40 -32.70 -13.08
CA ASP A 182 22.25 -31.41 -13.78
C ASP A 182 23.31 -31.22 -14.87
N GLU A 183 24.51 -31.80 -14.71
CA GLU A 183 25.52 -31.94 -15.78
C GLU A 183 24.96 -32.71 -16.98
N THR A 184 24.33 -33.87 -16.75
CA THR A 184 23.71 -34.65 -17.82
C THR A 184 22.58 -33.88 -18.53
N LYS A 185 21.77 -33.10 -17.79
CA LYS A 185 20.73 -32.24 -18.38
C LYS A 185 21.34 -31.11 -19.23
N PHE A 186 22.39 -30.48 -18.72
CA PHE A 186 23.11 -29.43 -19.45
C PHE A 186 23.74 -29.99 -20.73
N GLN A 187 24.37 -31.17 -20.66
CA GLN A 187 25.00 -31.83 -21.81
C GLN A 187 23.98 -32.28 -22.87
N VAL A 188 22.77 -32.70 -22.47
CA VAL A 188 21.63 -32.92 -23.39
C VAL A 188 21.22 -31.61 -24.06
N PHE A 189 20.98 -30.55 -23.27
CA PHE A 189 20.56 -29.24 -23.80
C PHE A 189 21.59 -28.66 -24.77
N GLN A 190 22.86 -28.65 -24.40
CA GLN A 190 23.95 -28.17 -25.23
C GLN A 190 24.01 -28.95 -26.56
N SER A 191 23.95 -30.29 -26.50
CA SER A 191 23.99 -31.13 -27.71
C SER A 191 22.82 -30.89 -28.68
N ILE A 192 21.63 -30.50 -28.17
CA ILE A 192 20.48 -30.10 -29.00
C ILE A 192 20.74 -28.73 -29.63
N MET A 193 21.20 -27.76 -28.84
CA MET A 193 21.49 -26.40 -29.30
C MET A 193 22.63 -26.38 -30.32
N ASP A 194 23.69 -27.19 -30.13
CA ASP A 194 24.81 -27.32 -31.04
C ASP A 194 24.38 -27.90 -32.40
N GLN A 195 23.46 -28.87 -32.43
CA GLN A 195 22.91 -29.42 -33.68
C GLN A 195 22.02 -28.41 -34.41
N LEU A 196 21.17 -27.67 -33.70
CA LEU A 196 20.34 -26.61 -34.29
C LEU A 196 21.17 -25.43 -34.79
N PHE A 197 22.24 -25.06 -34.07
CA PHE A 197 23.17 -24.04 -34.53
C PHE A 197 23.96 -24.50 -35.76
N GLN A 198 24.40 -25.77 -35.82
CA GLN A 198 25.06 -26.31 -37.00
C GLN A 198 24.17 -26.25 -38.24
N SER A 199 22.89 -26.66 -38.16
CA SER A 199 21.98 -26.53 -39.31
C SER A 199 21.68 -25.07 -39.68
N PHE A 200 21.63 -24.16 -38.69
CA PHE A 200 21.46 -22.72 -38.94
C PHE A 200 22.63 -22.10 -39.72
N ASN A 201 23.87 -22.58 -39.52
CA ASN A 201 25.05 -22.07 -40.23
C ASN A 201 25.05 -22.35 -41.76
N HIS A 202 24.07 -23.11 -42.28
CA HIS A 202 23.88 -23.32 -43.72
C HIS A 202 22.89 -22.32 -44.38
N ILE A 203 22.31 -21.40 -43.60
CA ILE A 203 21.44 -20.33 -44.10
C ILE A 203 22.26 -19.27 -44.83
N SER A 204 21.81 -18.83 -46.01
CA SER A 204 22.45 -17.72 -46.72
C SER A 204 22.20 -16.37 -46.03
N VAL A 205 23.26 -15.58 -45.90
CA VAL A 205 23.25 -14.24 -45.27
C VAL A 205 23.50 -13.12 -46.28
N ALA A 206 23.46 -13.40 -47.59
CA ALA A 206 23.93 -12.50 -48.64
C ALA A 206 23.10 -11.20 -48.78
N ASN A 207 21.79 -11.25 -48.50
CA ASN A 207 20.88 -10.09 -48.50
C ASN A 207 19.60 -10.42 -47.70
N PHE A 208 18.78 -9.40 -47.39
CA PHE A 208 17.59 -9.57 -46.53
C PHE A 208 16.52 -10.50 -47.12
N ASN A 209 16.29 -10.49 -48.44
CA ASN A 209 15.26 -11.33 -49.06
C ASN A 209 15.67 -12.81 -49.05
N GLU A 210 16.95 -13.08 -49.32
CA GLU A 210 17.53 -14.41 -49.28
C GLU A 210 17.62 -14.94 -47.84
N LEU A 211 18.09 -14.11 -46.89
CA LEU A 211 18.13 -14.41 -45.47
C LEU A 211 16.75 -14.75 -44.91
N SER A 212 15.74 -13.92 -45.17
CA SER A 212 14.37 -14.17 -44.68
C SER A 212 13.79 -15.44 -45.29
N GLY A 213 13.96 -15.66 -46.60
CA GLY A 213 13.57 -16.91 -47.26
C GLY A 213 14.23 -18.15 -46.64
N SER A 214 15.56 -18.16 -46.54
CA SER A 214 16.32 -19.28 -45.98
C SER A 214 16.04 -19.52 -44.50
N VAL A 215 15.80 -18.48 -43.69
CA VAL A 215 15.38 -18.63 -42.28
C VAL A 215 13.99 -19.25 -42.16
N PHE A 216 13.02 -18.86 -43.01
CA PHE A 216 11.70 -19.50 -43.01
C PHE A 216 11.79 -20.99 -43.43
N SER A 217 12.55 -21.31 -44.49
CA SER A 217 12.77 -22.70 -44.90
C SER A 217 13.45 -23.53 -43.81
N TRP A 218 14.52 -23.02 -43.19
CA TRP A 218 15.22 -23.70 -42.10
C TRP A 218 14.32 -23.95 -40.88
N LEU A 219 13.51 -22.96 -40.49
CA LEU A 219 12.58 -23.09 -39.36
C LEU A 219 11.49 -24.13 -39.66
N GLU A 220 11.01 -24.17 -40.91
CA GLU A 220 10.09 -25.21 -41.38
C GLU A 220 10.71 -26.60 -41.50
N GLU A 221 12.02 -26.74 -41.71
CA GLU A 221 12.67 -28.03 -41.84
C GLU A 221 13.11 -28.59 -40.47
N HIS A 222 13.84 -27.77 -39.69
CA HIS A 222 14.53 -28.22 -38.47
C HIS A 222 13.78 -27.92 -37.17
N CYS A 223 12.89 -26.93 -37.12
CA CYS A 223 12.22 -26.51 -35.88
C CYS A 223 10.75 -26.99 -35.74
N LYS A 224 10.26 -27.83 -36.66
CA LYS A 224 8.96 -28.51 -36.48
C LYS A 224 9.02 -29.47 -35.27
N PRO A 225 7.94 -29.63 -34.49
CA PRO A 225 7.97 -30.43 -33.25
C PRO A 225 8.44 -31.88 -33.44
N GLN A 226 8.13 -32.51 -34.58
CA GLN A 226 8.56 -33.88 -34.88
C GLN A 226 10.08 -33.94 -35.10
N THR A 227 10.64 -33.05 -35.91
CA THR A 227 12.10 -32.94 -36.13
C THR A 227 12.83 -32.68 -34.81
N LEU A 228 12.30 -31.80 -33.95
CA LEU A 228 12.86 -31.56 -32.61
C LEU A 228 12.80 -32.79 -31.71
N HIS A 229 11.70 -33.57 -31.72
CA HIS A 229 11.63 -34.83 -30.99
C HIS A 229 12.64 -35.88 -31.52
N GLU A 230 12.94 -35.88 -32.82
CA GLU A 230 13.95 -36.75 -33.42
C GLU A 230 15.38 -36.33 -33.06
N VAL A 231 15.69 -35.02 -33.09
CA VAL A 231 16.96 -34.46 -32.60
C VAL A 231 17.17 -34.80 -31.13
N VAL A 232 16.17 -34.58 -30.26
CA VAL A 232 16.23 -34.93 -28.84
C VAL A 232 16.46 -36.43 -28.64
N ARG A 233 15.76 -37.29 -29.40
CA ARG A 233 15.95 -38.75 -29.33
C ARG A 233 17.35 -39.17 -29.78
N SER A 234 17.87 -38.58 -30.84
CA SER A 234 19.23 -38.81 -31.35
C SER A 234 20.29 -38.41 -30.33
N VAL A 235 20.17 -37.22 -29.73
CA VAL A 235 21.05 -36.74 -28.64
C VAL A 235 21.02 -37.69 -27.45
N LEU A 236 19.84 -38.11 -26.99
CA LEU A 236 19.71 -39.04 -25.85
C LEU A 236 20.34 -40.41 -26.14
N GLN A 237 20.19 -40.93 -27.37
CA GLN A 237 20.84 -42.18 -27.80
C GLN A 237 22.37 -42.01 -27.91
N GLN A 238 22.87 -40.90 -28.45
CA GLN A 238 24.30 -40.62 -28.53
C GLN A 238 24.95 -40.50 -27.14
N LEU A 239 24.26 -39.89 -26.18
CA LEU A 239 24.76 -39.75 -24.80
C LEU A 239 24.67 -41.08 -24.04
N HIS A 240 23.60 -41.87 -24.22
CA HIS A 240 23.53 -43.23 -23.68
C HIS A 240 24.71 -44.09 -24.17
N ASN A 241 24.99 -44.06 -25.47
CA ASN A 241 26.09 -44.78 -26.11
C ASN A 241 27.50 -44.21 -25.81
N ARG A 242 27.61 -43.15 -24.99
CA ARG A 242 28.88 -42.58 -24.47
C ARG A 242 29.08 -42.82 -22.97
N VAL A 243 28.06 -43.32 -22.28
CA VAL A 243 28.03 -43.54 -20.82
C VAL A 243 27.98 -45.04 -20.49
N SER A 244 27.67 -45.89 -21.47
CA SER A 244 27.78 -47.36 -21.41
C SER A 244 29.02 -47.89 -22.14
#